data_AF-A0A4R0NDZ0-F1
#
_entry.id   AF-A0A4R0NDZ0-F1
#
_cell.length_a   1.000
_cell.length_b   1.000
_cell.length_c   1.000
_cell.angle_alpha   90.00
_cell.angle_beta   90.00
_cell.angle_gamma   90.00
#
_symmetry.space_group_name_H-M   'P 1'
#
loop_
_entity.id
_entity.type
_entity.pdbx_description
1 polymer ?
#
loop_
_entity_poly.entity_id
_entity_poly.type
_entity_poly.pdbx_seq_one_letter_code
_entity_poly.pdbx_strand_id
1 'polypeptide(L)'
;MNEKREIKGIWFIPSSPEIEVGGILTYEPGKIIKLELIGDLMQRTDFTAYFDDSKHEVIYGVTSTGKKISIYECYGSLLSSSTLVIRLG
;
A
#
# COMPACT_ATOMS: atom_id res chain seq x y z
N MET A 1 -5.25 -6.43 -22.62
CA MET A 1 -5.71 -6.74 -21.25
C MET A 1 -6.12 -5.41 -20.60
N ASN A 2 -7.41 -5.06 -20.60
CA ASN A 2 -7.91 -3.74 -20.15
C ASN A 2 -8.82 -3.83 -18.91
N GLU A 3 -8.71 -4.91 -18.13
CA GLU A 3 -9.62 -5.16 -17.02
C GLU A 3 -9.02 -4.72 -15.69
N LYS A 4 -9.86 -4.13 -14.82
CA LYS A 4 -9.55 -3.85 -13.43
C LYS A 4 -9.14 -5.14 -12.73
N ARG A 5 -8.08 -5.08 -11.91
CA ARG A 5 -7.61 -6.21 -11.11
C ARG A 5 -7.50 -5.81 -9.65
N GLU A 6 -7.92 -6.72 -8.78
CA GLU A 6 -7.77 -6.61 -7.34
C GLU A 6 -6.91 -7.75 -6.84
N ILE A 7 -5.83 -7.41 -6.15
CA ILE A 7 -4.84 -8.35 -5.65
C ILE A 7 -4.83 -8.23 -4.13
N LYS A 8 -5.39 -9.24 -3.46
CA LYS A 8 -5.35 -9.35 -2.00
C LYS A 8 -3.99 -9.90 -1.58
N GLY A 9 -3.47 -9.38 -0.47
CA GLY A 9 -2.20 -9.82 0.06
C GLY A 9 -1.90 -9.26 1.43
N ILE A 10 -0.73 -9.63 1.92
CA ILE A 10 -0.08 -9.05 3.08
C ILE A 10 1.01 -8.12 2.58
N TRP A 11 1.16 -6.97 3.22
CA TRP A 11 2.05 -5.89 2.81
C TRP A 11 2.91 -5.46 3.99
N PHE A 12 4.15 -5.07 3.71
CA PHE A 12 5.13 -4.64 4.71
C PHE A 12 6.18 -3.71 4.08
N ILE A 13 6.84 -2.91 4.91
CA ILE A 13 7.96 -2.06 4.48
C ILE A 13 9.30 -2.76 4.78
N PRO A 14 10.35 -2.54 3.97
CA PRO A 14 11.65 -3.20 4.17
C PRO A 14 12.31 -2.88 5.52
N SER A 15 12.06 -1.70 6.08
CA SER A 15 12.63 -1.26 7.35
C SER A 15 12.02 -1.97 8.55
N SER A 16 10.85 -2.57 8.39
CA SER A 16 10.07 -3.22 9.46
C SER A 16 9.27 -4.40 8.89
N PRO A 17 9.96 -5.44 8.35
CA PRO A 17 9.33 -6.56 7.66
C PRO A 17 8.43 -7.42 8.56
N GLU A 18 8.60 -7.35 9.88
CA GLU A 18 7.76 -7.99 10.88
C GLU A 18 6.37 -7.34 11.02
N ILE A 19 6.20 -6.10 10.56
CA ILE A 19 4.92 -5.39 10.57
C ILE A 19 4.17 -5.72 9.28
N GLU A 20 3.36 -6.77 9.36
CA GLU A 20 2.56 -7.26 8.26
C GLU A 20 1.12 -6.76 8.34
N VAL A 21 0.65 -6.11 7.28
CA VAL A 21 -0.71 -5.55 7.20
C VAL A 21 -1.46 -6.12 6.00
N GLY A 22 -2.68 -6.61 6.23
CA GLY A 22 -3.55 -7.07 5.15
C GLY A 22 -4.01 -5.92 4.27
N GLY A 23 -4.12 -6.13 2.96
CA GLY A 23 -4.58 -5.08 2.06
C GLY A 23 -4.94 -5.56 0.65
N ILE A 24 -5.50 -4.64 -0.13
CA ILE A 24 -5.95 -4.87 -1.51
C ILE A 24 -5.23 -3.88 -2.43
N LEU A 25 -4.46 -4.41 -3.38
CA LEU A 25 -3.88 -3.64 -4.47
C LEU A 25 -4.83 -3.64 -5.67
N THR A 26 -5.34 -2.47 -6.04
CA THR A 26 -6.20 -2.27 -7.19
C THR A 26 -5.43 -1.63 -8.34
N TYR A 27 -5.40 -2.33 -9.47
CA TYR A 27 -4.90 -1.82 -10.74
C TYR A 27 -6.05 -1.62 -11.71
N GLU A 28 -6.18 -0.41 -12.25
CA GLU A 28 -7.09 -0.12 -13.36
C GLU A 28 -6.32 0.64 -14.45
N PRO A 29 -6.27 0.15 -15.70
CA PRO A 29 -5.54 0.80 -16.78
C PRO A 29 -5.96 2.27 -16.95
N GLY A 30 -4.97 3.17 -17.04
CA GLY A 30 -5.21 4.61 -17.17
C GLY A 30 -5.58 5.32 -15.86
N LYS A 31 -5.55 4.63 -14.72
CA LYS A 31 -5.77 5.21 -13.39
C LYS A 31 -4.60 4.94 -12.45
N ILE A 32 -4.61 5.67 -11.34
CA ILE A 32 -3.69 5.52 -10.22
C ILE A 32 -3.88 4.12 -9.60
N ILE A 33 -2.78 3.44 -9.28
CA ILE A 33 -2.80 2.17 -8.56
C ILE A 33 -3.06 2.46 -7.08
N LYS A 34 -3.95 1.71 -6.44
CA LYS A 34 -4.31 1.96 -5.05
C LYS A 34 -3.97 0.75 -4.20
N LEU A 35 -3.36 0.99 -3.04
CA LEU A 35 -3.16 -0.02 -2.02
C LEU A 35 -3.97 0.35 -0.78
N GLU A 36 -5.10 -0.31 -0.59
CA GLU A 36 -5.93 -0.11 0.58
C GLU A 36 -5.50 -1.07 1.69
N LEU A 37 -5.16 -0.55 2.86
CA LEU A 37 -4.58 -1.30 3.97
C LEU A 37 -5.58 -1.41 5.11
N ILE A 38 -5.69 -2.59 5.69
CA ILE A 38 -6.50 -2.85 6.89
C ILE A 38 -5.53 -2.86 8.08
N GLY A 39 -5.04 -1.67 8.43
CA GLY A 39 -4.03 -1.45 9.47
C GLY A 39 -3.08 -0.31 9.12
N ASP A 40 -1.98 -0.21 9.86
CA ASP A 40 -0.94 0.78 9.64
C ASP A 40 0.45 0.12 9.57
N LEU A 41 1.13 0.30 8.44
CA LEU A 41 2.48 -0.22 8.19
C LEU A 41 3.55 0.45 9.06
N MET A 42 3.27 1.65 9.57
CA MET A 42 4.22 2.43 10.36
C MET A 42 3.94 2.41 11.87
N GLN A 43 2.89 1.70 12.31
CA GLN A 43 2.45 1.66 13.71
C GLN A 43 2.41 3.06 14.36
N ARG A 44 1.94 4.05 13.62
CA ARG A 44 1.88 5.45 14.07
C ARG A 44 0.92 5.53 15.24
N THR A 45 1.44 6.03 16.35
CA THR A 45 0.67 6.24 17.58
C THR A 45 0.03 7.62 17.64
N ASP A 46 0.46 8.55 16.78
CA ASP A 46 -0.08 9.91 16.68
C ASP A 46 -0.73 10.12 15.31
N PHE A 47 -1.93 10.70 15.32
CA PHE A 47 -2.66 11.12 14.12
C PHE A 47 -1.88 12.17 13.31
N THR A 48 -1.08 13.03 13.96
CA THR A 48 -0.26 14.04 13.29
C THR A 48 0.81 13.41 12.38
N ALA A 49 1.32 12.23 12.73
CA ALA A 49 2.29 11.47 11.94
C ALA A 49 1.71 10.95 10.61
N TYR A 50 0.39 11.01 10.42
CA TYR A 50 -0.24 10.71 9.13
C TYR A 50 -0.28 11.89 8.15
N PHE A 51 -0.04 13.11 8.65
CA PHE A 51 0.10 14.30 7.81
C PHE A 51 1.54 14.53 7.37
N ASP A 52 2.49 13.81 7.95
CA ASP A 52 3.86 13.80 7.45
C ASP A 52 3.89 13.01 6.14
N ASP A 53 4.48 13.64 5.12
CA ASP A 53 4.48 13.23 3.71
C ASP A 53 5.46 12.07 3.52
N SER A 54 5.17 10.99 4.25
CA SER A 54 5.97 9.79 4.42
C SER A 54 6.00 9.04 3.09
N LYS A 55 6.93 9.46 2.23
CA LYS A 55 7.33 8.73 1.04
C LYS A 55 7.92 7.41 1.47
N HIS A 56 7.25 6.33 1.10
CA HIS A 56 7.86 5.01 1.14
C HIS A 56 8.41 4.72 -0.25
N GLU A 57 9.73 4.57 -0.35
CA GLU A 57 10.40 4.26 -1.62
C GLU A 57 9.89 2.93 -2.21
N VAL A 58 9.58 1.97 -1.33
CA VAL A 58 9.07 0.65 -1.72
C VAL A 58 8.20 0.04 -0.62
N ILE A 59 7.14 -0.65 -1.06
CA ILE A 59 6.33 -1.56 -0.24
C ILE A 59 6.43 -2.96 -0.84
N TYR A 60 6.69 -3.96 0.00
CA TYR A 60 6.68 -5.35 -0.40
C TYR A 60 5.36 -6.01 -0.04
N GLY A 61 4.99 -7.03 -0.80
CA GLY A 61 3.84 -7.84 -0.48
C GLY A 61 3.92 -9.27 -0.97
N VAL A 62 3.12 -10.10 -0.30
CA VAL A 62 2.86 -11.48 -0.66
C VAL A 62 1.37 -11.61 -0.94
N THR A 63 1.02 -12.00 -2.16
CA THR A 63 -0.39 -12.17 -2.55
C THR A 63 -1.01 -13.35 -1.80
N SER A 64 -2.34 -13.43 -1.77
CA SER A 64 -3.06 -14.59 -1.26
C SER A 64 -2.71 -15.90 -1.97
N THR A 65 -2.08 -15.84 -3.13
CA THR A 65 -1.57 -16.99 -3.90
C THR A 65 -0.08 -17.29 -3.65
N GLY A 66 0.56 -16.56 -2.73
CA GLY A 66 1.97 -16.73 -2.38
C GLY A 66 2.96 -16.03 -3.34
N LYS A 67 2.48 -15.22 -4.29
CA LYS A 67 3.35 -14.50 -5.22
C LYS A 67 3.94 -13.26 -4.53
N LYS A 68 5.25 -13.06 -4.68
CA LYS A 68 5.94 -11.85 -4.20
C LYS A 68 5.72 -10.69 -5.17
N ILE A 69 5.40 -9.52 -4.65
CA ILE A 69 5.20 -8.26 -5.38
C ILE A 69 5.97 -7.15 -4.67
N SER A 70 6.51 -6.22 -5.44
CA SER A 70 7.10 -4.98 -4.95
C SER A 70 6.39 -3.81 -5.62
N ILE A 71 6.05 -2.80 -4.83
CA ILE A 71 5.40 -1.58 -5.29
C ILE A 71 6.33 -0.41 -5.00
N TYR A 72 6.58 0.43 -5.99
CA TYR A 72 7.50 1.56 -5.91
C TYR A 72 6.73 2.88 -5.96
N GLU A 73 7.40 3.97 -5.58
CA GLU A 73 6.85 5.34 -5.63
C GLU A 73 5.52 5.48 -4.87
N CYS A 74 5.50 5.03 -3.61
CA CYS A 74 4.30 5.03 -2.79
C CYS A 74 4.11 6.38 -2.07
N TYR A 75 2.90 6.93 -2.18
CA TYR A 75 2.53 8.20 -1.54
C TYR A 75 1.37 7.98 -0.55
N GLY A 76 1.50 8.54 0.65
CA GLY A 76 0.44 8.55 1.66
C GLY A 76 -0.74 9.44 1.26
N SER A 77 -1.98 9.00 1.50
CA SER A 77 -3.13 9.90 1.44
C SER A 77 -4.16 9.57 2.52
N LEU A 78 -4.68 10.58 3.21
CA LEU A 78 -5.73 10.40 4.21
C LEU A 78 -7.11 10.66 3.58
N LEU A 79 -7.83 9.61 3.20
CA LEU A 79 -9.27 9.68 2.93
C LEU A 79 -9.99 8.64 3.79
N SER A 80 -10.41 9.06 4.98
CA SER A 80 -11.34 8.48 5.98
C SER A 80 -11.37 6.97 6.29
N SER A 81 -10.48 6.13 5.76
CA SER A 81 -10.21 4.75 6.17
C SER A 81 -8.90 4.36 5.48
N SER A 82 -7.80 4.22 6.23
CA SER A 82 -6.44 3.81 5.81
C SER A 82 -6.23 3.46 4.32
N THR A 83 -6.26 4.46 3.43
CA THR A 83 -6.14 4.27 1.97
C THR A 83 -4.79 4.83 1.51
N LEU A 84 -3.83 3.97 1.19
CA LEU A 84 -2.59 4.42 0.55
C LEU A 84 -2.83 4.54 -0.97
N VAL A 85 -2.79 5.76 -1.50
CA VAL A 85 -2.98 6.00 -2.94
C VAL A 85 -1.61 6.14 -3.61
N ILE A 86 -1.23 5.15 -4.42
CA ILE A 86 0.10 5.08 -5.04
C ILE A 86 0.04 5.63 -6.47
N ARG A 87 0.58 6.83 -6.68
CA ARG A 87 0.81 7.37 -8.03
C ARG A 87 2.09 6.79 -8.61
N LEU A 88 1.95 5.94 -9.62
CA LEU A 88 3.07 5.61 -10.51
C LEU A 88 3.16 6.70 -11.59
N GLY A 89 4.32 7.36 -11.68
CA GLY A 89 4.66 8.31 -12.74
C GLY A 89 5.00 7.63 -14.06
#